data_AF-A0A2U9IGT4-F1
#
_entry.id   AF-A0A2U9IGT4-F1
#
_cell.length_a   1.000
_cell.length_b   1.000
_cell.length_c   1.000
_cell.angle_alpha   90.00
_cell.angle_beta   90.00
_cell.angle_gamma   90.00
#
_symmetry.space_group_name_H-M   'P 1'
#
loop_
_entity.id
_entity.type
_entity.pdbx_description
1 polymer ?
#
loop_
_entity_poly.entity_id
_entity_poly.type
_entity_poly.pdbx_seq_one_letter_code
_entity_poly.pdbx_strand_id
1 'polypeptide(L)'
;MKIKVIGLKGGVGKTLIANYIAQKLREMNFKVEVYPDKYAVENEEVDFEIYDLGLARPDQENSINLFVCDKFSLKTTVDYSKSWNGKKILIINKVSPIPKEIIEEIILAQEEIDNFISIILVPFNGAFFMNEYSTEPTLDNLVEILLGRKNQKIILPFIEI
;
A
#
# COMPACT_ATOMS: atom_id res chain seq x y z
N MET A 1 3.06 -14.41 -6.63
CA MET A 1 1.88 -13.51 -6.50
C MET A 1 2.27 -12.12 -6.96
N LYS A 2 1.43 -11.45 -7.76
CA LYS A 2 1.70 -10.09 -8.27
C LYS A 2 1.05 -9.03 -7.38
N ILE A 3 1.87 -8.08 -6.91
CA ILE A 3 1.46 -6.91 -6.13
C ILE A 3 1.81 -5.66 -6.92
N LYS A 4 0.83 -4.83 -7.23
CA LYS A 4 1.03 -3.56 -7.93
C LYS A 4 0.88 -2.42 -6.93
N VAL A 5 1.97 -1.72 -6.65
CA VAL A 5 1.96 -0.52 -5.82
C VAL A 5 1.81 0.68 -6.75
N ILE A 6 0.71 1.41 -6.62
CA ILE A 6 0.26 2.40 -7.61
C ILE A 6 0.10 3.74 -6.92
N GLY A 7 0.58 4.83 -7.53
CA GLY A 7 0.47 6.17 -6.94
C GLY A 7 0.49 7.23 -8.02
N LEU A 8 -0.57 8.03 -8.07
CA LEU A 8 -0.82 9.04 -9.11
C LEU A 8 -0.02 10.33 -8.95
N LYS A 9 0.43 10.61 -7.72
CA LYS A 9 1.18 11.80 -7.37
C LYS A 9 2.59 11.41 -6.93
N GLY A 10 3.58 12.18 -7.38
CA GLY A 10 4.96 12.05 -6.90
C GLY A 10 5.05 12.33 -5.39
N GLY A 11 5.92 11.60 -4.70
CA GLY A 11 6.18 11.85 -3.27
C GLY A 11 5.13 11.31 -2.29
N VAL A 12 4.15 10.51 -2.73
CA VAL A 12 3.18 9.83 -1.83
C VAL A 12 3.78 8.63 -1.07
N GLY A 13 5.05 8.29 -1.33
CA GLY A 13 5.76 7.21 -0.65
C GLY A 13 5.55 5.81 -1.23
N LYS A 14 5.13 5.71 -2.49
CA LYS A 14 4.91 4.42 -3.18
C LYS A 14 6.13 3.49 -3.15
N THR A 15 7.30 3.99 -3.57
CA THR A 15 8.57 3.25 -3.56
C THR A 15 8.95 2.77 -2.16
N LEU A 16 8.71 3.60 -1.15
CA LEU A 16 8.92 3.26 0.26
C LEU A 16 8.01 2.07 0.65
N ILE A 17 6.72 2.13 0.34
CA ILE A 17 5.77 1.04 0.63
C ILE A 17 6.18 -0.24 -0.09
N ALA A 18 6.55 -0.15 -1.37
CA ALA A 18 7.01 -1.29 -2.16
C ALA A 18 8.24 -1.97 -1.53
N ASN A 19 9.24 -1.17 -1.14
CA ASN A 19 10.46 -1.65 -0.50
C ASN A 19 10.20 -2.22 0.90
N TYR A 20 9.34 -1.59 1.70
CA TYR A 20 8.97 -2.09 3.03
C TYR A 20 8.35 -3.49 2.93
N ILE A 21 7.35 -3.66 2.05
CA ILE A 21 6.69 -4.95 1.83
C ILE A 21 7.71 -5.99 1.36
N ALA A 22 8.59 -5.62 0.42
CA ALA A 22 9.62 -6.51 -0.09
C ALA A 22 10.56 -6.99 1.01
N GLN A 23 11.04 -6.06 1.85
CA GLN A 23 11.92 -6.39 2.97
C GLN A 23 11.21 -7.32 3.97
N LYS A 24 9.98 -7.00 4.39
CA LYS A 24 9.25 -7.83 5.36
C LYS A 24 8.98 -9.23 4.84
N LEU A 25 8.60 -9.38 3.58
CA LEU A 25 8.42 -10.68 2.97
C LEU A 25 9.74 -11.48 2.89
N ARG A 26 10.87 -10.83 2.59
CA ARG A 26 12.20 -11.47 2.61
C ARG A 26 12.63 -11.88 4.02
N GLU A 27 12.36 -11.05 5.03
CA GLU A 27 12.57 -11.39 6.46
C GLU A 27 11.77 -12.63 6.87
N MET A 28 10.64 -12.89 6.21
CA MET A 28 9.82 -14.10 6.37
C MET A 28 10.22 -15.27 5.46
N ASN A 29 11.38 -15.19 4.80
CA ASN A 29 11.96 -16.20 3.88
C ASN A 29 11.20 -16.40 2.55
N PHE A 30 10.41 -15.42 2.10
CA PHE A 30 9.86 -15.45 0.74
C PHE A 30 10.88 -14.92 -0.29
N LYS A 31 10.86 -15.49 -1.50
CA LYS A 31 11.59 -14.97 -2.66
C LYS A 31 10.80 -13.82 -3.29
N VAL A 32 11.38 -12.62 -3.28
CA VAL A 32 10.69 -11.39 -3.70
C VAL A 32 11.53 -10.56 -4.66
N GLU A 33 10.95 -10.20 -5.79
CA GLU A 33 11.51 -9.27 -6.76
C GLU A 33 10.71 -7.97 -6.82
N VAL A 34 11.41 -6.84 -6.99
CA VAL A 34 10.81 -5.50 -7.07
C VAL A 34 11.17 -4.87 -8.42
N TYR A 35 10.16 -4.49 -9.19
CA TYR A 35 10.30 -3.91 -10.51
C TYR A 35 9.85 -2.44 -10.51
N PRO A 36 10.68 -1.49 -10.98
CA PRO A 36 10.31 -0.08 -11.05
C PRO A 36 9.36 0.28 -12.22
N ASP A 37 8.98 -0.69 -13.06
CA ASP A 37 8.03 -0.51 -14.17
C ASP A 37 7.43 -1.87 -14.60
N LYS A 38 6.56 -1.87 -15.62
CA LYS A 38 5.83 -3.04 -16.16
C LYS A 38 6.69 -4.10 -16.84
N TYR A 39 7.97 -3.85 -17.07
CA TYR A 39 8.86 -4.83 -17.72
C TYR A 39 9.47 -5.77 -16.67
N ALA A 40 8.66 -6.71 -16.17
CA ALA A 40 9.22 -7.89 -15.52
C ALA A 40 9.74 -8.86 -16.58
N VAL A 41 10.93 -9.39 -16.37
CA VAL A 41 11.34 -10.64 -16.98
C VAL A 41 10.61 -11.73 -16.20
N GLU A 42 9.77 -12.53 -16.86
CA GLU A 42 9.10 -13.66 -16.21
C GLU A 42 10.16 -14.54 -15.54
N ASN A 43 10.09 -14.63 -14.21
CA ASN A 43 11.01 -15.39 -13.41
C ASN A 43 10.19 -16.41 -12.63
N GLU A 44 10.15 -17.66 -13.09
CA GLU A 44 9.29 -18.72 -12.53
C GLU A 44 9.65 -19.10 -11.08
N GLU A 45 10.71 -18.54 -10.50
CA GLU A 45 11.22 -18.91 -9.18
C GLU A 45 10.80 -18.00 -8.01
N VAL A 46 9.97 -16.97 -8.20
CA VAL A 46 9.66 -15.99 -7.13
C VAL A 46 8.27 -16.18 -6.51
N ASP A 47 8.20 -16.03 -5.19
CA ASP A 47 6.93 -16.09 -4.44
C ASP A 47 6.11 -14.80 -4.65
N PHE A 48 6.79 -13.65 -4.75
CA PHE A 48 6.16 -12.33 -4.93
C PHE A 48 6.89 -11.47 -5.96
N GLU A 49 6.11 -10.86 -6.85
CA GLU A 49 6.56 -9.81 -7.76
C GLU A 49 5.87 -8.51 -7.36
N ILE A 50 6.67 -7.50 -6.98
CA ILE A 50 6.18 -6.20 -6.55
C ILE A 50 6.52 -5.17 -7.62
N TYR A 51 5.50 -4.52 -8.16
CA TYR A 51 5.66 -3.49 -9.19
C TYR A 51 5.45 -2.11 -8.56
N ASP A 52 6.49 -1.28 -8.54
CA ASP A 52 6.41 0.13 -8.13
C ASP A 52 5.98 0.99 -9.31
N LEU A 53 4.66 1.11 -9.51
CA LEU A 53 4.07 1.72 -10.69
C LEU A 53 3.66 3.16 -10.45
N GLY A 54 4.15 4.08 -11.29
CA GLY A 54 3.64 5.45 -11.36
C GLY A 54 2.22 5.52 -11.93
N LEU A 55 2.06 6.32 -12.98
CA LEU A 55 0.82 6.38 -13.77
C LEU A 55 0.71 5.13 -14.66
N ALA A 56 0.25 4.02 -14.09
CA ALA A 56 -0.04 2.81 -14.84
C ALA A 56 -1.34 2.94 -15.65
N ARG A 57 -1.61 1.94 -16.49
CA ARG A 57 -2.94 1.70 -17.06
C ARG A 57 -3.56 0.48 -16.39
N PRO A 58 -4.88 0.49 -16.12
CA PRO A 58 -5.59 -0.70 -15.67
C PRO A 58 -5.30 -1.87 -16.60
N ASP A 59 -5.15 -3.05 -16.02
CA ASP A 59 -5.06 -4.30 -16.76
C ASP A 59 -6.04 -5.33 -16.17
N GLN A 60 -6.21 -6.43 -16.89
CA GLN A 60 -7.13 -7.51 -16.51
C GLN A 60 -6.44 -8.63 -15.76
N GLU A 61 -5.22 -8.39 -15.27
CA GLU A 61 -4.44 -9.41 -14.62
C GLU A 61 -4.91 -9.61 -13.17
N ASN A 62 -4.90 -10.86 -12.71
CA ASN A 62 -5.25 -11.17 -11.33
C ASN A 62 -4.11 -10.76 -10.39
N SER A 63 -4.12 -9.50 -9.94
CA SER A 63 -3.15 -8.92 -9.00
C SER A 63 -3.82 -8.32 -7.77
N ILE A 64 -3.03 -8.10 -6.71
CA ILE A 64 -3.40 -7.20 -5.61
C ILE A 64 -2.90 -5.80 -5.96
N ASN A 65 -3.81 -4.83 -6.01
CA ASN A 65 -3.53 -3.45 -6.37
C ASN A 65 -3.54 -2.59 -5.10
N LEU A 66 -2.37 -2.06 -4.73
CA LEU A 66 -2.15 -1.16 -3.60
C LEU A 66 -2.14 0.28 -4.09
N PHE A 67 -3.20 1.02 -3.84
CA PHE A 67 -3.30 2.43 -4.20
C PHE A 67 -2.74 3.30 -3.08
N VAL A 68 -1.60 3.95 -3.31
CA VAL A 68 -0.91 4.79 -2.35
C VAL A 68 -1.18 6.26 -2.64
N CYS A 69 -1.69 6.99 -1.65
CA CYS A 69 -1.96 8.42 -1.74
C CYS A 69 -1.59 9.15 -0.44
N ASP A 70 -1.56 10.47 -0.49
CA ASP A 70 -1.66 11.33 0.69
C ASP A 70 -3.09 11.89 0.81
N LYS A 71 -3.42 12.58 1.91
CA LYS A 71 -4.74 13.18 2.10
C LYS A 71 -5.18 14.09 0.95
N PHE A 72 -4.24 14.76 0.28
CA PHE A 72 -4.51 15.70 -0.80
C PHE A 72 -4.81 15.00 -2.15
N SER A 73 -4.39 13.74 -2.32
CA SER A 73 -4.56 12.95 -3.53
C SER A 73 -5.53 11.77 -3.36
N LEU A 74 -6.20 11.67 -2.21
CA LEU A 74 -7.15 10.60 -1.90
C LEU A 74 -8.25 10.50 -2.96
N LYS A 75 -9.00 11.59 -3.18
CA LYS A 75 -10.15 11.58 -4.11
C LYS A 75 -9.76 11.14 -5.51
N THR A 76 -8.69 11.71 -6.07
CA THR A 76 -8.21 11.35 -7.41
C THR A 76 -7.73 9.90 -7.48
N THR A 77 -7.12 9.40 -6.41
CA THR A 77 -6.66 8.00 -6.32
C THR A 77 -7.85 7.03 -6.26
N VAL A 78 -8.86 7.35 -5.45
CA VAL A 78 -10.10 6.58 -5.36
C VAL A 78 -10.81 6.52 -6.71
N ASP A 79 -11.02 7.68 -7.35
CA ASP A 79 -11.70 7.74 -8.65
C ASP A 79 -10.97 6.94 -9.72
N TYR A 80 -9.65 7.01 -9.73
CA TYR A 80 -8.81 6.22 -10.62
C TYR A 80 -8.93 4.71 -10.34
N SER A 81 -8.95 4.29 -9.08
CA SER A 81 -9.06 2.87 -8.67
C SER A 81 -10.35 2.19 -9.12
N LYS A 82 -11.41 2.96 -9.40
CA LYS A 82 -12.69 2.43 -9.91
C LYS A 82 -12.56 1.78 -11.29
N SER A 83 -11.56 2.20 -12.07
CA SER A 83 -11.27 1.61 -13.39
C SER A 83 -10.44 0.32 -13.33
N TRP A 84 -9.97 -0.07 -12.14
CA TRP A 84 -9.15 -1.26 -11.94
C TRP A 84 -9.97 -2.44 -11.46
N ASN A 85 -9.69 -3.60 -12.05
CA ASN A 85 -10.20 -4.89 -11.61
C ASN A 85 -9.28 -5.50 -10.54
N GLY A 86 -9.70 -6.62 -9.95
CA GLY A 86 -8.90 -7.35 -8.95
C GLY A 86 -9.09 -6.87 -7.51
N LYS A 87 -8.23 -7.35 -6.60
CA LYS A 87 -8.28 -6.98 -5.18
C LYS A 87 -7.63 -5.61 -5.00
N LYS A 88 -8.34 -4.69 -4.35
CA LYS A 88 -7.90 -3.29 -4.17
C LYS A 88 -7.70 -2.98 -2.69
N ILE A 89 -6.52 -2.49 -2.33
CA ILE A 89 -6.21 -1.97 -1.00
C ILE A 89 -5.85 -0.49 -1.16
N LEU A 90 -6.40 0.36 -0.30
CA LEU A 90 -6.04 1.78 -0.24
C LEU A 90 -5.02 1.99 0.87
N ILE A 91 -3.99 2.78 0.60
CA ILE A 91 -2.96 3.17 1.56
C ILE A 91 -2.93 4.70 1.58
N ILE A 92 -3.44 5.28 2.65
CA ILE A 92 -3.30 6.71 2.94
C ILE A 92 -2.02 6.87 3.74
N ASN A 93 -0.99 7.37 3.08
CA ASN A 93 0.34 7.53 3.65
C ASN A 93 0.58 8.97 4.12
N LYS A 94 1.57 9.12 5.02
CA LYS A 94 1.93 10.40 5.66
C LYS A 94 0.76 11.00 6.44
N VAL A 95 -0.03 10.14 7.08
CA VAL A 95 -1.10 10.56 7.98
C VAL A 95 -0.48 11.41 9.08
N SER A 96 -1.07 12.58 9.29
CA SER A 96 -0.60 13.54 10.29
C SER A 96 -0.65 12.92 11.69
N PRO A 97 0.31 13.15 12.59
CA PRO A 97 0.22 12.69 13.98
C PRO A 97 -0.73 13.56 14.82
N ILE A 98 -1.27 14.65 14.27
CA ILE A 98 -2.12 15.60 15.00
C ILE A 98 -3.53 15.00 15.15
N PRO A 99 -4.09 14.84 16.38
CA PRO A 99 -5.33 14.11 16.60
C PRO A 99 -6.52 14.57 15.75
N LYS A 100 -6.70 15.89 15.61
CA LYS A 100 -7.79 16.45 14.78
C LYS A 100 -7.65 16.06 13.31
N GLU A 101 -6.42 16.12 12.78
CA GLU A 101 -6.15 15.76 11.38
C GLU A 101 -6.30 14.25 11.16
N ILE A 102 -5.87 13.41 12.12
CA ILE A 102 -6.08 11.96 12.06
C ILE A 102 -7.57 11.63 11.94
N ILE A 103 -8.40 12.25 12.79
CA ILE A 103 -9.85 11.99 12.77
C ILE A 103 -10.46 12.36 11.41
N GLU A 104 -10.07 13.49 10.84
CA GLU A 104 -10.52 13.90 9.50
C GLU A 104 -10.10 12.88 8.43
N GLU A 105 -8.86 12.40 8.47
CA GLU A 105 -8.35 11.38 7.53
C GLU A 105 -9.04 10.01 7.73
N ILE A 106 -9.39 9.63 8.97
CA ILE A 106 -10.17 8.43 9.28
C ILE A 106 -11.57 8.51 8.69
N ILE A 107 -12.25 9.65 8.83
CA ILE A 107 -13.61 9.84 8.29
C ILE A 107 -13.56 9.70 6.77
N LEU A 108 -12.61 10.37 6.11
CA LEU A 108 -12.43 10.27 4.66
C LEU A 108 -12.12 8.83 4.19
N ALA A 109 -11.33 8.08 4.96
CA ALA A 109 -11.10 6.66 4.68
C ALA A 109 -12.37 5.82 4.82
N GLN A 110 -13.17 6.05 5.86
CA GLN A 110 -14.39 5.29 6.13
C GLN A 110 -15.44 5.44 5.02
N GLU A 111 -15.53 6.62 4.39
CA GLU A 111 -16.41 6.86 3.24
C GLU A 111 -16.09 5.94 2.05
N GLU A 112 -14.87 5.41 1.97
CA GLU A 112 -14.37 4.61 0.85
C GLU A 112 -14.26 3.11 1.16
N ILE A 113 -14.68 2.67 2.36
CA ILE A 113 -14.43 1.32 2.89
C ILE A 113 -15.01 0.18 2.05
N ASP A 114 -16.08 0.45 1.31
CA ASP A 114 -16.74 -0.53 0.43
C ASP A 114 -16.04 -0.68 -0.92
N ASN A 115 -15.22 0.31 -1.32
CA ASN A 115 -14.48 0.28 -2.59
C ASN A 115 -13.19 -0.56 -2.50
N PHE A 116 -12.74 -0.89 -1.29
CA PHE A 116 -11.47 -1.57 -1.01
C PHE A 116 -11.66 -2.78 -0.09
N ILE A 117 -10.79 -3.79 -0.23
CA ILE A 117 -10.78 -4.93 0.70
C ILE A 117 -10.18 -4.55 2.06
N SER A 118 -9.30 -3.55 2.08
CA SER A 118 -8.72 -2.96 3.28
C SER A 118 -8.26 -1.53 2.98
N ILE A 119 -8.31 -0.67 3.99
CA ILE A 119 -7.75 0.68 3.97
C ILE A 119 -6.71 0.78 5.09
N ILE A 120 -5.50 1.23 4.74
CA ILE A 120 -4.36 1.34 5.64
C ILE A 120 -4.00 2.81 5.81
N LEU A 121 -4.04 3.32 7.04
CA LEU A 121 -3.59 4.67 7.37
C LEU A 121 -2.19 4.55 7.96
N VAL A 122 -1.19 5.00 7.19
CA VAL A 122 0.23 4.89 7.55
C VAL A 122 0.71 6.25 8.04
N PRO A 123 1.22 6.35 9.28
CA PRO A 123 1.65 7.61 9.84
C PRO A 123 2.90 8.13 9.15
N PHE A 124 3.15 9.43 9.22
CA PHE A 124 4.44 9.96 8.82
C PHE A 124 5.56 9.41 9.72
N ASN A 125 6.47 8.62 9.15
CA ASN A 125 7.65 8.13 9.83
C ASN A 125 8.93 8.66 9.13
N GLY A 126 9.69 9.51 9.84
CA GLY A 126 10.92 10.12 9.34
C GLY A 126 12.04 9.12 9.06
N ALA A 127 12.10 7.99 9.79
CA ALA A 127 13.14 6.97 9.66
C ALA A 127 13.13 6.33 8.26
N PHE A 128 11.95 6.20 7.66
CA PHE A 128 11.83 5.64 6.31
C PHE A 128 12.50 6.48 5.22
N PHE A 129 12.68 7.79 5.44
CA PHE A 129 13.45 8.62 4.50
C PHE A 129 14.94 8.33 4.54
N MET A 130 15.43 7.71 5.62
CA MET A 130 16.82 7.29 5.78
C MET A 130 17.05 5.83 5.36
N ASN A 131 16.08 5.19 4.71
CA ASN A 131 16.06 3.75 4.42
C ASN A 131 16.13 2.87 5.67
N GLU A 132 15.74 3.40 6.82
CA GLU A 132 15.60 2.64 8.06
C GLU A 132 14.17 2.11 8.13
N TYR A 133 13.94 0.97 7.49
CA TYR A 133 12.66 0.25 7.54
C TYR A 133 12.52 -0.48 8.89
N SER A 134 12.52 0.30 9.97
CA SER A 134 12.12 -0.15 11.31
C SER A 134 10.66 -0.61 11.28
N THR A 135 10.28 -1.43 12.26
CA THR A 135 8.91 -1.94 12.43
C THR A 135 7.90 -0.80 12.39
N GLU A 136 6.98 -0.85 11.43
CA GLU A 136 5.81 0.02 11.35
C GLU A 136 4.56 -0.85 11.42
N PRO A 137 3.85 -0.85 12.58
CA PRO A 137 2.74 -1.76 12.82
C PRO A 137 1.67 -1.73 11.74
N THR A 138 1.39 -0.56 11.16
CA THR A 138 0.36 -0.44 10.11
C THR A 138 0.76 -1.16 8.83
N LEU A 139 2.05 -1.12 8.47
CA LEU A 139 2.60 -1.81 7.30
C LEU A 139 2.85 -3.30 7.55
N ASP A 140 3.18 -3.70 8.78
CA ASP A 140 3.25 -5.12 9.14
C ASP A 140 1.87 -5.79 8.99
N ASN A 141 0.81 -5.10 9.44
CA ASN A 141 -0.55 -5.58 9.24
C ASN A 141 -0.95 -5.65 7.75
N LEU A 142 -0.46 -4.73 6.92
CA LEU A 142 -0.63 -4.82 5.47
C LEU A 142 0.03 -6.10 4.92
N VAL A 143 1.24 -6.45 5.36
CA VAL A 143 1.91 -7.69 4.94
C VAL A 143 1.10 -8.92 5.36
N GLU A 144 0.56 -8.95 6.57
CA GLU A 144 -0.31 -10.06 7.02
C GLU A 144 -1.62 -10.17 6.20
N ILE A 145 -2.18 -9.05 5.74
CA ILE A 145 -3.32 -9.04 4.80
C ILE A 145 -2.91 -9.57 3.43
N LEU A 146 -1.74 -9.16 2.92
CA LEU A 146 -1.21 -9.64 1.64
C LEU A 146 -0.98 -11.16 1.65
N LEU A 147 -0.57 -11.71 2.79
CA LEU A 147 -0.39 -13.14 3.02
C LEU A 147 -1.72 -13.88 3.28
N GLY A 148 -2.84 -13.18 3.36
CA GLY A 148 -4.16 -13.75 3.66
C GLY A 148 -4.32 -14.25 5.10
N ARG A 149 -3.41 -13.88 6.01
CA ARG A 149 -3.42 -14.26 7.42
C ARG A 149 -4.27 -13.34 8.27
N LYS A 150 -4.52 -12.12 7.78
CA LYS A 150 -5.40 -11.14 8.42
C LYS A 150 -6.46 -10.64 7.44
N ASN A 151 -7.67 -10.41 7.96
CA ASN A 151 -8.76 -9.77 7.22
C ASN A 151 -9.35 -8.66 8.07
N GLN A 152 -8.78 -7.46 7.94
CA GLN A 152 -9.22 -6.26 8.64
C GLN A 152 -9.54 -5.18 7.61
N LYS A 153 -10.69 -4.53 7.73
CA LYS A 153 -11.18 -3.55 6.75
C LYS A 153 -10.49 -2.18 6.85
N ILE A 154 -10.12 -1.77 8.05
CA ILE A 154 -9.42 -0.50 8.29
C ILE A 154 -8.32 -0.71 9.33
N ILE A 155 -7.12 -0.23 9.04
CA ILE A 155 -5.95 -0.26 9.92
C ILE A 155 -5.55 1.18 10.19
N LEU A 156 -5.52 1.52 11.48
CA LEU A 156 -5.32 2.89 11.96
C LEU A 156 -3.94 3.04 12.61
N PRO A 157 -3.33 4.24 12.52
CA PRO A 157 -2.09 4.52 13.21
C PRO A 157 -2.36 4.76 14.70
N PHE A 158 -1.52 4.21 15.57
CA PHE A 158 -1.46 4.52 17.00
C PHE A 158 -2.69 4.20 17.87
N ILE A 159 -3.62 3.35 17.42
CA ILE A 159 -4.76 2.96 18.25
C ILE A 159 -4.58 1.53 18.75
N GLU A 160 -4.00 1.40 19.95
CA GLU A 160 -4.44 0.32 20.86
C GLU A 160 -5.80 0.76 21.41
N ILE A 161 -6.88 0.10 20.98
CA ILE A 161 -8.22 0.27 21.59
C ILE A 161 -8.28 -0.60 22.83
#